data_AF-A0AAV4EZ91-F1
#
_entry.id   AF-A0AAV4EZ91-F1
#
_cell.length_a   1.000
_cell.length_b   1.000
_cell.length_c   1.000
_cell.angle_alpha   90.00
_cell.angle_beta   90.00
_cell.angle_gamma   90.00
#
_symmetry.space_group_name_H-M   'P 1'
#
loop_
_entity.id
_entity.type
_entity.pdbx_description
1 polymer ?
#
loop_
_entity_poly.entity_id
_entity_poly.type
_entity_poly.pdbx_seq_one_letter_code
_entity_poly.pdbx_strand_id
1 'polypeptide(L)'
;MRPEHVTNWTQRGQWFPGGACPVLGCGAKKIRKVWEYKRHWREMHEAVVATFPCSKCSFFSKRRFDVVQHFVSCHWRVTNGELVDKNGCVGNVVYQENPGYVDPYPLTLNSVLKGPDCALGMETEMF
;
A
#
# COMPACT_ATOMS: atom_id res chain seq x y z
N MET A 1 11.23 -27.02 29.38
CA MET A 1 11.63 -25.76 28.71
C MET A 1 11.39 -25.94 27.22
N ARG A 2 10.47 -25.20 26.61
CA ARG A 2 10.22 -25.28 25.16
C ARG A 2 11.17 -24.31 24.46
N PRO A 3 11.96 -24.73 23.47
CA PRO A 3 12.79 -23.81 22.71
C PRO A 3 11.90 -22.92 21.84
N GLU A 4 12.16 -21.64 21.93
CA GLU A 4 11.49 -20.61 21.15
C GLU A 4 12.00 -20.72 19.71
N HIS A 5 11.17 -21.25 18.82
CA HIS A 5 11.41 -21.22 17.38
C HIS A 5 11.31 -19.75 16.92
N VAL A 6 12.39 -19.00 17.10
CA VAL A 6 12.58 -17.69 16.45
C VAL A 6 12.78 -17.97 14.98
N THR A 7 11.66 -18.07 14.27
CA THR A 7 11.66 -18.30 12.84
C THR A 7 12.30 -17.10 12.13
N ASN A 8 13.52 -17.33 11.65
CA ASN A 8 14.39 -16.38 10.96
C ASN A 8 13.90 -16.11 9.51
N TRP A 9 12.62 -15.79 9.32
CA TRP A 9 12.01 -15.58 8.00
C TRP A 9 12.42 -14.27 7.32
N THR A 10 13.08 -13.36 8.05
CA THR A 10 13.60 -12.10 7.54
C THR A 10 14.71 -12.26 6.49
N GLN A 11 15.25 -13.47 6.29
CA GLN A 11 16.38 -13.70 5.39
C GLN A 11 16.03 -13.83 3.89
N ARG A 12 14.75 -13.85 3.47
CA ARG A 12 14.41 -14.09 2.04
C ARG A 12 13.91 -12.88 1.26
N GLY A 13 13.83 -11.69 1.84
CA GLY A 13 13.34 -10.50 1.12
C GLY A 13 11.90 -10.63 0.60
N GLN A 14 11.16 -11.66 1.02
CA GLN A 14 9.79 -11.96 0.60
C GLN A 14 8.81 -11.54 1.69
N TRP A 15 7.66 -11.03 1.27
CA TRP A 15 6.55 -10.73 2.16
C TRP A 15 5.50 -11.84 2.09
N PHE A 16 4.84 -12.11 3.22
CA PHE A 16 3.72 -13.03 3.31
C PHE A 16 2.57 -12.40 4.12
N PRO A 17 1.30 -12.83 3.93
CA PRO A 17 0.17 -12.37 4.72
C PRO A 17 0.40 -12.46 6.24
N GLY A 18 0.29 -11.33 6.92
CA GLY A 18 0.55 -11.19 8.36
C GLY A 18 2.01 -10.91 8.73
N GLY A 19 2.92 -10.95 7.76
CA GLY A 19 4.34 -10.65 7.91
C GLY A 19 4.65 -9.16 8.00
N ALA A 20 5.89 -8.86 8.36
CA ALA A 20 6.47 -7.51 8.32
C ALA A 20 6.98 -7.18 6.90
N CYS A 21 7.14 -5.89 6.60
CA CYS A 21 7.81 -5.49 5.37
C CYS A 21 9.30 -5.91 5.41
N PRO A 22 9.83 -6.56 4.36
CA PRO A 22 11.22 -7.00 4.32
C PRO A 22 12.23 -5.87 4.02
N VAL A 23 11.77 -4.67 3.65
CA VAL A 23 12.65 -3.52 3.37
C VAL A 23 13.30 -3.04 4.67
N LEU A 24 14.63 -2.99 4.69
CA LEU A 24 15.41 -2.52 5.83
C LEU A 24 15.05 -1.08 6.19
N GLY A 25 14.89 -0.79 7.48
CA GLY A 25 14.51 0.54 7.97
C GLY A 25 13.03 0.90 7.83
N CYS A 26 12.21 0.10 7.14
CA CYS A 26 10.78 0.39 6.97
C CYS A 26 9.98 0.27 8.29
N GLY A 27 10.19 -0.81 9.04
CA GLY A 27 9.54 -1.04 10.33
C GLY A 27 8.04 -1.34 10.29
N ALA A 28 7.41 -1.46 9.11
CA ALA A 28 6.00 -1.83 8.98
C ALA A 28 5.76 -3.27 9.43
N LYS A 29 4.91 -3.46 10.45
CA LYS A 29 4.60 -4.76 11.06
C LYS A 29 3.20 -5.21 10.67
N LYS A 30 3.04 -6.52 10.40
CA LYS A 30 1.75 -7.22 10.29
C LYS A 30 0.80 -6.66 9.22
N ILE A 31 1.25 -6.63 7.96
CA ILE A 31 0.36 -6.35 6.83
C ILE A 31 -0.34 -7.66 6.45
N ARG A 32 -1.68 -7.70 6.40
CA ARG A 32 -2.42 -8.97 6.29
C ARG A 32 -2.84 -9.31 4.87
N LYS A 33 -3.16 -8.30 4.06
CA LYS A 33 -3.70 -8.51 2.72
C LYS A 33 -2.73 -8.04 1.65
N VAL A 34 -2.70 -8.74 0.52
CA VAL A 34 -1.82 -8.40 -0.61
C VAL A 34 -2.07 -6.97 -1.11
N TRP A 35 -3.33 -6.53 -1.18
CA TRP A 35 -3.64 -5.17 -1.61
C TRP A 35 -3.20 -4.11 -0.58
N GLU A 36 -3.21 -4.43 0.72
CA GLU A 36 -2.67 -3.55 1.76
C GLU A 36 -1.15 -3.42 1.60
N TYR A 37 -0.48 -4.52 1.27
CA TYR A 37 0.96 -4.54 0.99
C TYR A 37 1.31 -3.75 -0.26
N LYS A 38 0.59 -3.94 -1.37
CA LYS A 38 0.76 -3.14 -2.60
C LYS A 38 0.57 -1.65 -2.33
N ARG A 39 -0.42 -1.28 -1.51
CA ARG A 39 -0.62 0.12 -1.09
C ARG A 39 0.55 0.62 -0.25
N HIS A 40 0.95 -0.15 0.75
CA HIS A 40 2.10 0.17 1.60
C HIS A 40 3.36 0.42 0.76
N TRP A 41 3.63 -0.42 -0.23
CA TRP A 41 4.76 -0.26 -1.14
C TRP A 41 4.71 1.08 -1.87
N ARG A 42 3.58 1.44 -2.48
CA ARG A 42 3.44 2.74 -3.16
C ARG A 42 3.60 3.94 -2.21
N GLU A 43 3.12 3.81 -0.98
CA GLU A 43 3.14 4.91 0.00
C GLU A 43 4.51 5.14 0.64
N MET A 44 5.39 4.14 0.64
CA MET A 44 6.67 4.12 1.38
C MET A 44 7.91 3.84 0.53
N HIS A 45 7.79 3.08 -0.55
CA HIS A 45 8.92 2.54 -1.32
C HIS A 45 8.93 3.02 -2.78
N GLU A 46 8.01 3.92 -3.14
CA GLU A 46 8.10 4.70 -4.38
C GLU A 46 8.59 6.11 -4.04
N ALA A 47 9.62 6.58 -4.76
CA ALA A 47 10.23 7.89 -4.53
C ALA A 47 9.28 9.05 -4.85
N VAL A 48 8.32 8.82 -5.75
CA VAL A 48 7.26 9.75 -6.11
C VAL A 48 5.92 9.10 -5.73
N VAL A 49 5.07 9.85 -5.03
CA VAL A 49 3.76 9.38 -4.57
C VAL A 49 2.64 10.23 -5.14
N ALA A 50 1.53 9.58 -5.49
CA ALA A 50 0.31 10.26 -5.88
C ALA A 50 -0.36 10.87 -4.64
N THR A 51 -0.73 12.14 -4.74
CA THR A 51 -1.57 12.86 -3.79
C THR A 51 -2.88 13.29 -4.46
N PHE A 52 -3.91 13.28 -3.64
CA PHE A 52 -5.28 13.57 -4.02
C PHE A 52 -5.67 14.85 -3.29
N PRO A 53 -5.77 16.00 -3.98
CA PRO A 53 -6.24 17.24 -3.37
C PRO A 53 -7.75 17.26 -3.22
N CYS A 54 -8.25 17.96 -2.20
CA CYS A 54 -9.65 18.31 -2.07
C CYS A 54 -10.02 19.34 -3.15
N SER A 55 -11.21 19.22 -3.75
CA SER A 55 -11.66 20.16 -4.78
C SER A 55 -12.11 21.53 -4.24
N LYS A 56 -12.22 21.69 -2.91
CA LYS A 56 -12.76 22.90 -2.26
C LYS A 56 -11.78 23.62 -1.33
N CYS A 57 -10.72 22.98 -0.89
CA CYS A 57 -9.72 23.60 -0.02
C CYS A 57 -8.33 22.99 -0.25
N SER A 58 -7.32 23.51 0.45
CA SER A 58 -5.93 23.08 0.32
C SER A 58 -5.60 21.74 1.00
N PHE A 59 -6.59 21.02 1.53
CA PHE A 59 -6.37 19.68 2.08
C PHE A 59 -5.98 18.70 0.97
N PHE A 60 -5.04 17.80 1.25
CA PHE A 60 -4.69 16.69 0.37
C PHE A 60 -4.34 15.44 1.19
N SER A 61 -4.46 14.27 0.57
CA SER A 61 -4.02 12.99 1.16
C SER A 61 -3.37 12.10 0.11
N LYS A 62 -2.56 11.12 0.55
CA LYS A 62 -2.07 10.01 -0.28
C LYS A 62 -3.18 9.05 -0.71
N ARG A 63 -4.40 9.19 -0.15
CA ARG A 63 -5.53 8.28 -0.43
C ARG A 63 -6.78 9.06 -0.81
N ARG A 64 -7.38 8.64 -1.93
CA ARG A 64 -8.68 9.16 -2.42
C ARG A 64 -9.78 9.08 -1.36
N PHE A 65 -9.86 7.96 -0.64
CA PHE A 65 -10.90 7.76 0.39
C PHE A 65 -10.82 8.82 1.49
N ASP A 66 -9.62 9.17 1.94
CA ASP A 66 -9.43 10.16 3.01
C ASP A 66 -9.88 11.55 2.56
N VAL A 67 -9.66 11.92 1.29
CA VAL A 67 -10.17 13.18 0.71
C VAL A 67 -11.69 13.19 0.66
N VAL A 68 -12.31 12.07 0.26
CA VAL A 68 -13.78 11.96 0.24
C VAL A 68 -14.34 12.08 1.65
N GLN A 69 -13.74 11.41 2.64
CA GLN A 69 -14.16 11.51 4.03
C GLN A 69 -13.99 12.94 4.57
N HIS A 70 -12.85 13.57 4.30
CA HIS A 70 -12.59 14.97 4.61
C HIS A 70 -13.65 15.89 3.98
N PHE A 71 -13.97 15.69 2.70
CA PHE A 71 -14.95 16.50 2.01
C PHE A 71 -16.33 16.36 2.64
N VAL A 72 -16.76 15.14 2.96
CA VAL A 72 -18.04 14.88 3.61
C VAL A 72 -18.07 15.50 5.03
N SER A 73 -16.98 15.45 5.78
CA SER A 73 -16.97 16.02 7.13
C SER A 73 -16.86 17.55 7.15
N CYS A 74 -16.11 18.15 6.21
CA CYS A 74 -15.79 19.58 6.23
C CYS A 74 -16.63 20.43 5.24
N HIS A 75 -17.12 19.85 4.15
CA HIS A 75 -17.78 20.59 3.06
C HIS A 75 -19.24 20.20 2.83
N TRP A 76 -19.80 19.24 3.57
CA TRP A 76 -21.20 18.84 3.45
C TRP A 76 -22.22 19.98 3.59
N ARG A 77 -21.92 20.97 4.45
CA ARG A 77 -22.78 22.15 4.60
C ARG A 77 -22.65 23.13 3.43
N VAL A 78 -21.48 23.19 2.80
CA VAL A 78 -21.22 24.07 1.64
C VAL A 78 -21.97 23.58 0.40
N THR A 79 -22.27 22.28 0.33
CA THR A 79 -23.01 21.69 -0.79
C THR A 79 -24.52 21.75 -0.59
N ASN A 80 -25.02 22.37 0.48
CA ASN A 80 -26.47 22.47 0.79
C ASN A 80 -27.24 21.13 0.69
N GLY A 81 -26.57 20.02 0.98
CA GLY A 81 -27.17 18.68 0.87
C GLY A 81 -27.29 18.14 -0.56
N GLU A 82 -26.73 18.81 -1.57
CA GLU A 82 -26.60 18.26 -2.92
C GLU A 82 -25.72 17.00 -2.88
N LEU A 83 -26.19 15.96 -3.57
CA LEU A 83 -25.44 14.73 -3.78
C LEU A 83 -24.25 15.02 -4.69
N VAL A 84 -23.13 15.41 -4.09
CA VAL A 84 -21.87 15.56 -4.84
C VAL A 84 -21.39 14.17 -5.22
N ASP A 85 -21.17 13.96 -6.52
CA ASP A 85 -20.50 12.75 -7.02
C ASP A 85 -19.17 12.59 -6.25
N LYS A 86 -18.87 11.36 -5.81
CA LYS A 86 -17.60 11.03 -5.15
C LYS A 86 -16.39 11.41 -5.99
N ASN A 87 -16.56 11.57 -7.30
CA ASN A 87 -15.51 12.07 -8.19
C ASN A 87 -15.34 13.59 -8.14
N GLY A 88 -16.38 14.36 -7.81
CA GLY A 88 -16.33 15.82 -7.67
C GLY A 88 -15.65 16.30 -6.39
N CYS A 89 -15.45 15.43 -5.40
CA CYS A 89 -14.79 15.76 -4.14
C CYS A 89 -13.26 15.84 -4.24
N VAL A 90 -12.68 15.24 -5.29
CA VAL A 90 -11.24 15.05 -5.43
C VAL A 90 -10.77 15.81 -6.67
N GLY A 91 -9.80 16.69 -6.49
CA GLY A 91 -9.17 17.40 -7.60
C GLY A 91 -8.26 16.49 -8.44
N ASN A 92 -7.57 17.09 -9.40
CA ASN A 92 -6.63 16.37 -10.24
C ASN A 92 -5.51 15.74 -9.40
N VAL A 93 -5.16 14.49 -9.71
CA VAL A 93 -4.08 13.78 -9.03
C VAL A 93 -2.76 14.51 -9.29
N VAL A 94 -2.00 14.74 -8.21
CA VAL A 94 -0.68 15.37 -8.27
C VAL A 94 0.36 14.33 -7.89
N TYR A 95 1.51 14.35 -8.55
CA TYR A 95 2.65 13.50 -8.20
C TYR A 95 3.72 14.37 -7.56
N GLN A 96 4.22 13.95 -6.40
CA GLN A 96 5.23 14.68 -5.63
C GLN A 96 6.23 13.72 -5.00
N GLU A 97 7.39 14.24 -4.61
CA GLU A 97 8.37 13.47 -3.85
C GLU A 97 7.75 12.92 -2.57
N ASN A 98 8.12 11.69 -2.23
CA ASN A 98 7.62 11.01 -1.05
C ASN A 98 8.52 11.32 0.15
N PRO A 99 8.10 12.17 1.10
CA PRO A 99 8.94 12.53 2.24
C PRO A 99 9.19 11.34 3.20
N GLY A 100 8.38 10.29 3.11
CA GLY A 100 8.54 9.05 3.86
C GLY A 100 9.20 7.94 3.04
N TYR A 101 9.90 8.28 1.96
CA TYR A 101 10.56 7.29 1.10
C TYR A 101 11.61 6.50 1.88
N VAL A 102 11.50 5.18 1.80
CA VAL A 102 12.49 4.22 2.29
C VAL A 102 12.93 3.41 1.09
N ASP A 103 14.22 3.50 0.76
CA ASP A 103 14.81 2.81 -0.39
C ASP A 103 14.63 1.29 -0.27
N PRO A 104 13.88 0.65 -1.18
CA PRO A 104 13.68 -0.78 -1.15
C PRO A 104 14.86 -1.58 -1.69
N TYR A 105 15.89 -0.96 -2.30
CA TYR A 105 16.99 -1.67 -2.96
C TYR A 105 17.62 -2.75 -2.04
N PRO A 106 17.81 -3.99 -2.52
CA PRO A 106 17.67 -4.47 -3.91
C PRO A 106 16.27 -5.01 -4.27
N LEU A 107 15.28 -4.81 -3.41
CA LEU A 107 13.94 -5.37 -3.57
C LEU A 107 13.08 -4.55 -4.53
N THR A 108 12.21 -5.25 -5.26
CA THR A 108 11.11 -4.64 -6.03
C THR A 108 9.78 -5.20 -5.54
N LEU A 109 8.67 -4.50 -5.77
CA LEU A 109 7.34 -5.00 -5.38
C LEU A 109 7.08 -6.41 -5.94
N ASN A 110 7.51 -6.67 -7.16
CA ASN A 110 7.35 -7.97 -7.81
C ASN A 110 8.24 -9.05 -7.18
N SER A 111 9.50 -8.74 -6.85
CA SER A 111 10.38 -9.73 -6.21
C SER A 111 9.89 -10.10 -4.82
N VAL A 112 9.28 -9.16 -4.11
CA VAL A 112 8.77 -9.37 -2.74
C VAL A 112 7.44 -10.15 -2.74
N LEU A 113 6.61 -9.98 -3.76
CA LEU A 113 5.31 -10.66 -3.89
C LEU A 113 5.37 -12.01 -4.60
N LYS A 114 6.43 -12.30 -5.36
CA LYS A 114 6.65 -13.63 -5.92
C LYS A 114 6.99 -14.58 -4.78
N GLY A 115 6.03 -15.44 -4.41
CA GLY A 115 6.34 -16.62 -3.61
C GLY A 115 7.27 -17.56 -4.38
N PRO A 116 7.99 -18.48 -3.70
CA PRO A 116 8.59 -19.61 -4.40
C PRO A 116 7.46 -20.28 -5.19
N ASP A 117 7.71 -20.51 -6.46
CA ASP A 117 6.73 -20.94 -7.45
C ASP A 117 5.69 -21.92 -6.86
N CYS A 118 4.42 -21.64 -7.10
CA CYS A 118 3.40 -22.67 -7.18
C CYS A 118 3.71 -23.57 -8.40
N ALA A 119 4.88 -24.21 -8.44
CA ALA A 119 5.27 -25.28 -9.34
C ALA A 119 4.92 -26.63 -8.69
N LEU A 120 3.71 -26.75 -8.13
CA LEU A 120 3.16 -28.04 -7.79
C LEU A 120 2.39 -28.57 -9.01
N GLY A 121 3.13 -29.32 -9.84
CA GLY A 121 2.66 -30.54 -10.47
C GLY A 121 1.52 -30.43 -11.47
N MET A 122 1.86 -30.14 -12.73
CA MET A 122 1.15 -30.71 -13.88
C MET A 122 2.15 -31.53 -14.71
N GLU A 123 2.66 -32.61 -14.11
CA GLU A 123 3.25 -33.72 -14.87
C GLU A 123 2.34 -34.94 -14.68
N THR A 124 1.35 -35.07 -15.56
CA THR A 124 0.80 -36.38 -15.89
C THR A 124 1.15 -36.63 -17.35
N GLU A 125 2.29 -37.27 -17.57
CA GLU A 125 2.53 -38.04 -18.78
C GLU A 125 1.43 -39.12 -18.84
N MET A 126 0.61 -39.08 -19.89
CA MET A 126 -0.22 -40.20 -20.31
C MET A 126 0.40 -40.72 -21.61
N PHE A 127 1.15 -41.81 -21.48
CA PHE A 127 1.30 -42.81 -22.53
C PHE A 127 0.19 -43.84 -22.38
#